data_AF-A0A950A0V5-F1
#
_entry.id   AF-A0A950A0V5-F1
#
_cell.length_a   1.000
_cell.length_b   1.000
_cell.length_c   1.000
_cell.angle_alpha   90.00
_cell.angle_beta   90.00
_cell.angle_gamma   90.00
#
_symmetry.space_group_name_H-M   'P 1'
#
loop_
_entity.id
_entity.type
_entity.pdbx_description
1 polymer ?
#
loop_
_entity_poly.entity_id
_entity_poly.type
_entity_poly.pdbx_seq_one_letter_code
_entity_poly.pdbx_strand_id
1 'polypeptide(L)'
;MEAATTQRALPGDKAARIVEAMRASVAARGIAGSTFDHVAQSAGVSRGLLHYYFGTKEQLLVEVVRRESEVRLQRIEEAIEAAADAEDVLDALVRGFEDFLGEGPGAPVMLYEMLTLAQRNEEIAAELAVLGRRTRGHLSDALARKREEGVLALRVDPEVAALFLFALADGVTLRRLSEPELDIGPLIEQAIGAARAVLS
;
A
#
# COMPACT_ATOMS: atom_id res chain seq x y z
N MET A 1 -25.69 -24.17 -17.90
CA MET A 1 -24.57 -23.84 -18.81
C MET A 1 -23.49 -23.19 -17.98
N GLU A 2 -22.57 -24.01 -17.48
CA GLU A 2 -21.37 -23.57 -16.76
C GLU A 2 -20.35 -23.03 -17.77
N ALA A 3 -19.97 -21.76 -17.62
CA ALA A 3 -18.71 -21.27 -18.13
C ALA A 3 -17.75 -21.19 -16.94
N ALA A 4 -16.98 -22.26 -16.75
CA ALA A 4 -15.84 -22.29 -15.84
C ALA A 4 -14.78 -21.31 -16.38
N THR A 5 -14.77 -20.09 -15.85
CA THR A 5 -13.68 -19.13 -16.06
C THR A 5 -12.46 -19.68 -15.34
N THR A 6 -11.64 -20.43 -16.06
CA THR A 6 -10.34 -20.89 -15.60
C THR A 6 -9.53 -19.68 -15.17
N GLN A 7 -9.32 -19.53 -13.86
CA GLN A 7 -8.36 -18.61 -13.26
C GLN A 7 -6.98 -19.01 -13.80
N ARG A 8 -6.53 -18.35 -14.86
CA ARG A 8 -5.34 -18.75 -15.63
C ARG A 8 -4.16 -17.90 -15.20
N ALA A 9 -3.09 -18.55 -14.76
CA ALA A 9 -1.86 -17.90 -14.32
C ALA A 9 -0.93 -17.60 -15.49
N LEU A 10 -0.46 -16.36 -15.62
CA LEU A 10 0.74 -16.03 -16.40
C LEU A 10 1.93 -16.74 -15.74
N PRO A 11 2.97 -17.11 -16.52
CA PRO A 11 4.28 -17.33 -15.94
C PRO A 11 4.65 -16.09 -15.10
N GLY A 12 5.00 -16.28 -13.82
CA GLY A 12 5.13 -15.19 -12.84
C GLY A 12 6.04 -14.05 -13.29
N ASP A 13 7.08 -14.36 -14.07
CA ASP A 13 8.00 -13.38 -14.66
C ASP A 13 7.29 -12.40 -15.63
N LYS A 14 6.32 -12.86 -16.43
CA LYS A 14 5.57 -11.98 -17.34
C LYS A 14 4.61 -11.06 -16.59
N ALA A 15 3.88 -11.59 -15.61
CA ALA A 15 2.97 -10.79 -14.79
C ALA A 15 3.73 -9.72 -14.01
N ALA A 16 4.85 -10.09 -13.38
CA ALA A 16 5.71 -9.17 -12.66
C ALA A 16 6.24 -8.04 -13.56
N ARG A 17 6.70 -8.36 -14.79
CA ARG A 17 7.15 -7.35 -15.76
C ARG A 17 6.04 -6.40 -16.19
N ILE A 18 4.80 -6.88 -16.35
CA ILE A 18 3.65 -6.02 -16.70
C ILE A 18 3.29 -5.08 -15.54
N VAL A 19 3.25 -5.60 -14.32
CA VAL A 19 2.99 -4.80 -13.11
C VAL A 19 4.07 -3.74 -12.93
N GLU A 20 5.35 -4.11 -13.09
CA GLU A 20 6.46 -3.16 -13.00
C GLU A 20 6.43 -2.11 -14.12
N ALA A 21 6.09 -2.50 -15.35
CA ALA A 21 5.91 -1.55 -16.44
C ALA A 21 4.76 -0.56 -16.19
N MET A 22 3.67 -1.02 -15.58
CA MET A 22 2.58 -0.12 -15.18
C MET A 22 3.02 0.82 -14.06
N ARG A 23 3.69 0.30 -13.03
CA ARG A 23 4.25 1.10 -11.92
C ARG A 23 5.18 2.20 -12.43
N ALA A 24 6.13 1.85 -13.30
CA ALA A 24 7.05 2.79 -13.91
C ALA A 24 6.34 3.82 -14.81
N SER A 25 5.31 3.39 -15.56
CA SER A 25 4.52 4.32 -16.37
C SER A 25 3.75 5.32 -15.50
N VAL A 26 3.15 4.87 -14.38
CA VAL A 26 2.43 5.75 -13.45
C VAL A 26 3.38 6.74 -12.80
N ALA A 27 4.56 6.28 -12.35
CA ALA A 27 5.58 7.16 -11.79
C ALA A 27 6.05 8.24 -12.77
N ALA A 28 6.16 7.92 -14.06
CA ALA A 28 6.64 8.86 -15.08
C ALA A 28 5.56 9.76 -15.69
N ARG A 29 4.30 9.29 -15.76
CA ARG A 29 3.23 9.91 -16.58
C ARG A 29 1.90 10.11 -15.84
N GLY A 30 1.82 9.70 -14.57
CA GLY A 30 0.57 9.61 -13.82
C GLY A 30 -0.36 8.49 -14.31
N ILE A 31 -1.48 8.27 -13.61
CA ILE A 31 -2.48 7.26 -13.99
C ILE A 31 -3.17 7.60 -15.32
N ALA A 32 -3.46 8.89 -15.55
CA ALA A 32 -4.12 9.35 -16.77
C ALA A 32 -3.25 9.14 -18.02
N GLY A 33 -1.95 9.43 -17.93
CA GLY A 33 -0.99 9.27 -19.03
C GLY A 33 -0.52 7.84 -19.26
N SER A 34 -0.84 6.90 -18.35
CA SER A 34 -0.49 5.49 -18.48
C SER A 34 -1.55 4.74 -19.29
N THR A 35 -1.13 4.07 -20.37
CA THR A 35 -2.03 3.30 -21.25
C THR A 35 -1.52 1.88 -21.43
N PHE A 36 -2.43 0.93 -21.71
CA PHE A 36 -2.07 -0.45 -22.03
C PHE A 36 -1.08 -0.57 -23.19
N ASP A 37 -1.09 0.35 -24.16
CA ASP A 37 -0.12 0.33 -25.26
C ASP A 37 1.30 0.62 -24.77
N HIS A 38 1.46 1.63 -23.91
CA HIS A 38 2.76 1.95 -23.30
C HIS A 38 3.27 0.80 -22.43
N VAL A 39 2.39 0.21 -21.63
CA VAL A 39 2.74 -0.91 -20.74
C VAL A 39 3.09 -2.16 -21.55
N ALA A 40 2.32 -2.48 -22.60
CA ALA A 40 2.61 -3.60 -23.49
C ALA A 40 4.00 -3.48 -24.14
N GLN A 41 4.30 -2.30 -24.67
CA GLN A 41 5.59 -2.00 -25.28
C GLN A 41 6.72 -2.13 -24.25
N SER A 42 6.57 -1.52 -23.08
CA SER A 42 7.59 -1.53 -22.03
C SER A 42 7.82 -2.92 -21.43
N ALA A 43 6.77 -3.73 -21.30
CA ALA A 43 6.86 -5.09 -20.74
C ALA A 43 7.24 -6.15 -21.80
N GLY A 44 7.34 -5.77 -23.07
CA GLY A 44 7.64 -6.67 -24.18
C GLY A 44 6.54 -7.73 -24.40
N VAL A 45 5.28 -7.33 -24.29
CA VAL A 45 4.11 -8.22 -24.47
C VAL A 45 3.10 -7.61 -25.43
N SER A 46 2.13 -8.41 -25.91
CA SER A 46 1.05 -7.89 -26.74
C SER A 46 -0.04 -7.24 -25.89
N ARG A 47 -0.70 -6.19 -26.40
CA ARG A 47 -1.86 -5.56 -25.75
C ARG A 47 -2.97 -6.57 -25.41
N GLY A 48 -3.20 -7.54 -26.31
CA GLY A 48 -4.15 -8.63 -26.08
C GLY A 48 -3.82 -9.46 -24.84
N LEU A 49 -2.55 -9.62 -24.49
CA LEU A 49 -2.13 -10.31 -23.27
C LEU A 49 -2.53 -9.54 -22.01
N LEU A 50 -2.41 -8.20 -22.01
CA LEU A 50 -2.83 -7.40 -20.86
C LEU A 50 -4.34 -7.47 -20.67
N HIS A 51 -5.12 -7.31 -21.73
CA HIS A 51 -6.58 -7.45 -21.64
C HIS A 51 -6.99 -8.86 -21.20
N TYR A 52 -6.29 -9.89 -21.66
CA TYR A 52 -6.58 -11.26 -21.28
C TYR A 52 -6.31 -11.55 -19.79
N TYR A 53 -5.22 -11.00 -19.22
CA TYR A 53 -4.82 -11.31 -17.84
C TYR A 53 -5.31 -10.32 -16.79
N PHE A 54 -5.33 -9.04 -17.13
CA PHE A 54 -5.69 -7.97 -16.20
C PHE A 54 -7.01 -7.30 -16.53
N GLY A 55 -7.64 -7.62 -17.67
CA GLY A 55 -8.90 -7.01 -18.10
C GLY A 55 -8.75 -5.52 -18.45
N THR A 56 -8.89 -4.65 -17.45
CA THR A 56 -8.87 -3.19 -17.58
C THR A 56 -7.57 -2.56 -17.06
N LYS A 57 -7.35 -1.28 -17.41
CA LYS A 57 -6.23 -0.50 -16.87
C LYS A 57 -6.34 -0.38 -15.35
N GLU A 58 -7.55 -0.19 -14.88
CA GLU A 58 -7.90 0.03 -13.48
C GLU A 58 -7.66 -1.24 -12.66
N GLN A 59 -8.00 -2.41 -13.20
CA GLN A 59 -7.65 -3.70 -12.58
C GLN A 59 -6.13 -3.92 -12.53
N LEU A 60 -5.38 -3.56 -13.58
CA LEU A 60 -3.91 -3.61 -13.53
C LEU A 60 -3.34 -2.63 -12.48
N LEU A 61 -3.95 -1.46 -12.29
CA LEU A 61 -3.55 -0.54 -11.22
C LEU A 61 -3.78 -1.12 -9.83
N VAL A 62 -4.92 -1.80 -9.61
CA VAL A 62 -5.17 -2.54 -8.37
C VAL A 62 -4.06 -3.55 -8.12
N GLU A 63 -3.62 -4.30 -9.13
CA GLU A 63 -2.50 -5.26 -8.99
C GLU A 63 -1.18 -4.58 -8.62
N VAL A 64 -0.90 -3.39 -9.18
CA VAL A 64 0.27 -2.60 -8.81
C VAL A 64 0.19 -2.22 -7.32
N VAL A 65 -0.91 -1.62 -6.88
CA VAL A 65 -1.09 -1.20 -5.49
C VAL A 65 -1.02 -2.41 -4.55
N ARG A 66 -1.64 -3.53 -4.92
CA ARG A 66 -1.60 -4.77 -4.14
C ARG A 66 -0.19 -5.28 -3.93
N ARG A 67 0.59 -5.43 -5.01
CA ARG A 67 1.97 -5.93 -4.94
C ARG A 67 2.86 -5.00 -4.11
N GLU A 68 2.71 -3.70 -4.31
CA GLU A 68 3.45 -2.68 -3.60
C GLU A 68 3.12 -2.68 -2.09
N SER A 69 1.84 -2.84 -1.73
CA SER A 69 1.41 -2.99 -0.33
C SER A 69 1.92 -4.28 0.29
N GLU A 70 1.84 -5.42 -0.41
CA GLU A 70 2.33 -6.72 0.09
C GLU A 70 3.83 -6.69 0.40
N VAL A 71 4.66 -6.13 -0.49
CA VAL A 71 6.11 -6.04 -0.28
C VAL A 71 6.45 -5.15 0.91
N ARG A 72 5.78 -3.99 1.05
CA ARG A 72 6.01 -3.08 2.19
C ARG A 72 5.58 -3.71 3.50
N LEU A 73 4.41 -4.31 3.50
CA LEU A 73 3.82 -4.91 4.70
C LEU A 73 4.65 -6.08 5.19
N GLN A 74 5.13 -6.94 4.29
CA GLN A 74 6.04 -8.03 4.65
C GLN A 74 7.29 -7.51 5.36
N ARG A 75 7.91 -6.43 4.88
CA ARG A 75 9.10 -5.84 5.53
C ARG A 75 8.78 -5.29 6.92
N ILE A 76 7.64 -4.62 7.06
CA ILE A 76 7.19 -4.10 8.36
C ILE A 76 6.91 -5.25 9.32
N GLU A 77 6.22 -6.30 8.87
CA GLU A 77 5.96 -7.49 9.68
C GLU A 77 7.25 -8.18 10.12
N GLU A 78 8.22 -8.38 9.22
CA GLU A 78 9.53 -8.97 9.53
C GLU A 78 10.30 -8.12 10.55
N ALA A 79 10.27 -6.78 10.41
CA ALA A 79 10.92 -5.87 11.35
C ALA A 79 10.23 -5.85 12.72
N ILE A 80 8.89 -5.84 12.75
CA ILE A 80 8.12 -5.95 13.98
C ILE A 80 8.42 -7.29 14.65
N GLU A 81 8.48 -8.40 13.91
CA GLU A 81 8.78 -9.71 14.50
C GLU A 81 10.13 -9.74 15.23
N ALA A 82 11.14 -9.09 14.65
CA ALA A 82 12.48 -8.99 15.22
C ALA A 82 12.60 -8.00 16.39
N ALA A 83 11.56 -7.20 16.66
CA ALA A 83 11.58 -6.17 17.69
C ALA A 83 11.65 -6.76 19.10
N ALA A 84 12.54 -6.21 19.93
CA ALA A 84 12.72 -6.61 21.32
C ALA A 84 11.89 -5.76 22.30
N ASP A 85 11.57 -4.52 21.93
CA ASP A 85 10.75 -3.60 22.72
C ASP A 85 9.83 -2.73 21.85
N ALA A 86 9.05 -1.85 22.50
CA ALA A 86 8.09 -0.98 21.83
C ALA A 86 8.76 0.10 20.94
N GLU A 87 9.99 0.51 21.24
CA GLU A 87 10.72 1.48 20.41
C GLU A 87 11.21 0.82 19.12
N ASP A 88 11.65 -0.43 19.17
CA ASP A 88 11.99 -1.20 17.96
C ASP A 88 10.77 -1.34 17.02
N VAL A 89 9.57 -1.59 17.58
CA VAL A 89 8.32 -1.62 16.81
C VAL A 89 8.01 -0.25 16.20
N LEU A 90 8.17 0.82 16.98
CA LEU A 90 7.97 2.19 16.49
C LEU A 90 8.93 2.51 15.33
N ASP A 91 10.21 2.18 15.47
CA ASP A 91 11.24 2.37 14.44
C ASP A 91 10.91 1.59 13.17
N ALA A 92 10.41 0.37 13.28
CA ALA A 92 9.93 -0.42 12.14
C ALA A 92 8.78 0.27 11.39
N LEU A 93 7.82 0.83 12.13
CA LEU A 93 6.68 1.57 11.55
C LEU A 93 7.12 2.88 10.89
N VAL A 94 8.02 3.64 11.54
CA VAL A 94 8.56 4.90 11.00
C VAL A 94 9.33 4.63 9.71
N ARG A 95 10.23 3.66 9.69
CA ARG A 95 10.96 3.26 8.48
C ARG A 95 10.02 2.80 7.36
N GLY A 96 9.01 2.00 7.70
CA GLY A 96 7.99 1.57 6.74
C GLY A 96 7.21 2.75 6.14
N PHE A 97 6.93 3.77 6.95
CA PHE A 97 6.29 5.00 6.49
C PHE A 97 7.20 5.86 5.61
N GLU A 98 8.48 6.01 5.98
CA GLU A 98 9.48 6.69 5.16
C GLU A 98 9.66 6.02 3.80
N ASP A 99 9.75 4.69 3.77
CA ASP A 99 9.80 3.87 2.55
C ASP A 99 8.55 4.04 1.68
N PHE A 100 7.37 4.21 2.30
CA PHE A 100 6.13 4.49 1.59
C PHE A 100 6.14 5.87 0.95
N LEU A 101 6.64 6.89 1.66
CA LEU A 101 6.75 8.24 1.14
C LEU A 101 7.78 8.34 0.02
N GLY A 102 8.91 7.65 0.14
CA GLY A 102 10.00 7.63 -0.84
C GLY A 102 10.52 9.02 -1.25
N GLU A 103 11.30 9.04 -2.34
CA GLU A 103 11.67 10.29 -3.02
C GLU A 103 10.61 10.66 -4.07
N GLY A 104 9.67 11.53 -3.67
CA GLY A 104 8.65 12.09 -4.57
C GLY A 104 7.27 11.42 -4.49
N PRO A 105 6.30 11.83 -5.32
CA PRO A 105 4.89 11.50 -5.15
C PRO A 105 4.48 10.02 -5.41
N GLY A 106 5.41 9.12 -5.74
CA GLY A 106 5.14 7.85 -6.43
C GLY A 106 4.00 6.98 -5.89
N ALA A 107 4.18 6.35 -4.73
CA ALA A 107 3.18 5.45 -4.15
C ALA A 107 2.00 6.17 -3.47
N PRO A 108 2.22 7.26 -2.70
CA PRO A 108 1.13 8.00 -2.09
C PRO A 108 0.14 8.58 -3.11
N VAL A 109 0.62 9.25 -4.16
CA VAL A 109 -0.28 9.86 -5.16
C VAL A 109 -1.09 8.79 -5.89
N MET A 110 -0.46 7.69 -6.28
CA MET A 110 -1.17 6.57 -6.90
C MET A 110 -2.30 6.04 -6.00
N LEU A 111 -2.05 5.89 -4.70
CA LEU A 111 -3.08 5.45 -3.75
C LEU A 111 -4.25 6.45 -3.68
N TYR A 112 -3.99 7.75 -3.57
CA TYR A 112 -5.06 8.77 -3.51
C TYR A 112 -5.83 8.94 -4.83
N GLU A 113 -5.15 8.84 -5.97
CA GLU A 113 -5.82 8.83 -7.28
C GLU A 113 -6.76 7.63 -7.40
N MET A 114 -6.33 6.45 -6.93
CA MET A 114 -7.15 5.24 -6.90
C MET A 114 -8.34 5.35 -5.94
N LEU A 115 -8.16 5.95 -4.75
CA LEU A 115 -9.26 6.23 -3.82
C LEU A 115 -10.29 7.18 -4.41
N THR A 116 -9.83 8.17 -5.17
CA THR A 116 -10.72 9.12 -5.89
C THR A 116 -11.47 8.42 -7.01
N LEU A 117 -10.79 7.56 -7.79
CA LEU A 117 -11.40 6.76 -8.84
C LEU A 117 -12.47 5.80 -8.31
N ALA A 118 -12.22 5.18 -7.15
CA ALA A 118 -13.15 4.28 -6.49
C ALA A 118 -14.50 4.93 -6.15
N GLN A 119 -14.56 6.26 -5.96
CA GLN A 119 -15.83 6.97 -5.74
C GLN A 119 -16.80 6.91 -6.95
N ARG A 120 -16.29 6.50 -8.12
CA ARG A 120 -17.06 6.44 -9.37
C ARG A 120 -16.99 5.06 -10.04
N ASN A 121 -16.33 4.09 -9.41
CA ASN A 121 -16.13 2.75 -9.93
C ASN A 121 -16.24 1.72 -8.79
N GLU A 122 -17.39 1.06 -8.71
CA GLU A 122 -17.73 0.09 -7.65
C GLU A 122 -16.79 -1.12 -7.60
N GLU A 123 -16.30 -1.57 -8.75
CA GLU A 123 -15.37 -2.69 -8.84
C GLU A 123 -14.04 -2.35 -8.18
N ILE A 124 -13.50 -1.17 -8.50
CA ILE A 124 -12.25 -0.68 -7.89
C ILE A 124 -12.44 -0.37 -6.42
N ALA A 125 -13.60 0.16 -6.02
CA ALA A 125 -13.93 0.37 -4.62
C ALA A 125 -13.92 -0.94 -3.82
N ALA A 126 -14.52 -2.01 -4.36
CA ALA A 126 -14.52 -3.32 -3.73
C ALA A 126 -13.10 -3.88 -3.55
N GLU A 127 -12.28 -3.80 -4.59
CA GLU A 127 -10.89 -4.26 -4.58
C GLU A 127 -10.02 -3.48 -3.58
N LEU A 128 -10.09 -2.15 -3.56
CA LEU A 128 -9.37 -1.33 -2.59
C LEU A 128 -9.84 -1.58 -1.16
N ALA A 129 -11.14 -1.80 -0.95
CA ALA A 129 -11.66 -2.14 0.37
C ALA A 129 -11.14 -3.50 0.87
N VAL A 130 -11.03 -4.49 -0.01
CA VAL A 130 -10.39 -5.78 0.32
C VAL A 130 -8.92 -5.57 0.66
N LEU A 131 -8.18 -4.81 -0.16
CA LEU A 131 -6.77 -4.55 0.06
C LEU A 131 -6.50 -3.79 1.37
N GLY A 132 -7.30 -2.76 1.67
CA GLY A 132 -7.20 -1.99 2.90
C GLY A 132 -7.49 -2.83 4.14
N ARG A 133 -8.55 -3.68 4.10
CA ARG A 133 -8.84 -4.62 5.20
C ARG A 133 -7.70 -5.60 5.42
N ARG A 134 -7.15 -6.18 4.35
CA ARG A 134 -6.03 -7.12 4.44
C ARG A 134 -4.79 -6.46 5.02
N THR A 135 -4.40 -5.29 4.49
CA THR A 135 -3.23 -4.55 4.95
C THR A 135 -3.32 -4.20 6.44
N ARG A 136 -4.51 -3.76 6.89
CA ARG A 136 -4.77 -3.45 8.29
C ARG A 136 -4.78 -4.69 9.19
N GLY A 137 -5.34 -5.81 8.71
CA GLY A 137 -5.37 -7.08 9.45
C GLY A 137 -3.97 -7.60 9.75
N HIS A 138 -3.11 -7.62 8.74
CA HIS A 138 -1.69 -7.98 8.86
C HIS A 138 -0.94 -7.18 9.95
N LEU A 139 -1.06 -5.85 9.93
CA LEU A 139 -0.46 -5.02 10.99
C LEU A 139 -1.09 -5.30 12.36
N SER A 140 -2.42 -5.42 12.43
CA SER A 140 -3.14 -5.77 13.66
C SER A 140 -2.65 -7.09 14.26
N ASP A 141 -2.46 -8.12 13.43
CA ASP A 141 -1.98 -9.44 13.85
C ASP A 141 -0.53 -9.38 14.35
N ALA A 142 0.34 -8.61 13.71
CA ALA A 142 1.70 -8.38 14.19
C ALA A 142 1.72 -7.66 15.55
N LEU A 143 0.91 -6.62 15.73
CA LEU A 143 0.77 -5.90 16.99
C LEU A 143 0.17 -6.79 18.10
N ALA A 144 -0.80 -7.65 17.76
CA ALA A 144 -1.41 -8.59 18.69
C ALA A 144 -0.38 -9.60 19.22
N ARG A 145 0.46 -10.17 18.33
CA ARG A 145 1.53 -11.10 18.72
C ARG A 145 2.54 -10.43 19.65
N LYS A 146 2.99 -9.21 19.35
CA LYS A 146 3.90 -8.47 20.24
C LYS A 146 3.28 -8.10 21.59
N ARG A 147 1.97 -7.88 21.65
CA ARG A 147 1.27 -7.74 22.93
C ARG A 147 1.25 -9.05 23.72
N GLU A 148 1.00 -10.19 23.07
CA GLU A 148 1.00 -11.51 23.72
C GLU A 148 2.39 -11.91 24.24
N GLU A 149 3.45 -11.51 23.54
CA GLU A 149 4.85 -11.66 23.96
C GLU A 149 5.23 -10.74 25.14
N GLY A 150 4.39 -9.77 25.50
CA GLY A 150 4.67 -8.75 26.52
C GLY A 150 5.63 -7.65 26.05
N VAL A 151 5.92 -7.58 24.75
CA VAL A 151 6.76 -6.53 24.12
C VAL A 151 6.01 -5.21 24.02
N LEU A 152 4.69 -5.27 23.74
CA LEU A 152 3.81 -4.11 23.65
C LEU A 152 2.77 -4.10 24.77
N ALA A 153 2.42 -2.90 25.23
CA ALA A 153 1.37 -2.67 26.22
C ALA A 153 0.22 -1.83 25.61
N LEU A 154 -0.35 -2.34 24.51
CA LEU A 154 -1.39 -1.64 23.75
C LEU A 154 -2.58 -1.23 24.66
N ARG A 155 -2.89 0.07 24.67
CA ARG A 155 -4.01 0.65 25.44
C ARG A 155 -5.39 0.37 24.84
N VAL A 156 -5.41 -0.04 23.58
CA VAL A 156 -6.60 -0.29 22.78
C VAL A 156 -6.48 -1.66 22.11
N ASP A 157 -7.58 -2.09 21.50
CA ASP A 157 -7.56 -3.29 20.66
C ASP A 157 -6.55 -3.16 19.49
N PRO A 158 -5.81 -4.21 19.11
CA PRO A 158 -4.80 -4.14 18.05
C PRO A 158 -5.38 -3.67 16.71
N GLU A 159 -6.63 -3.99 16.41
CA GLU A 159 -7.29 -3.54 15.19
C GLU A 159 -7.51 -2.02 15.19
N VAL A 160 -7.86 -1.47 16.36
CA VAL A 160 -8.01 -0.02 16.57
C VAL A 160 -6.65 0.68 16.56
N ALA A 161 -5.62 0.07 17.16
CA ALA A 161 -4.26 0.58 17.11
C ALA A 161 -3.75 0.67 15.66
N ALA A 162 -3.90 -0.40 14.87
CA ALA A 162 -3.53 -0.42 13.47
C ALA A 162 -4.30 0.65 12.67
N LEU A 163 -5.62 0.76 12.86
CA LEU A 163 -6.43 1.78 12.21
C LEU A 163 -5.94 3.21 12.53
N PHE A 164 -5.63 3.48 13.80
CA PHE A 164 -5.12 4.78 14.22
C PHE A 164 -3.76 5.11 13.62
N LEU A 165 -2.83 4.13 13.57
CA LEU A 165 -1.52 4.29 12.96
C LEU A 165 -1.62 4.62 11.46
N PHE A 166 -2.50 3.93 10.72
CA PHE A 166 -2.77 4.29 9.32
C PHE A 166 -3.37 5.69 9.19
N ALA A 167 -4.32 6.06 10.06
CA ALA A 167 -4.92 7.41 10.02
C ALA A 167 -3.90 8.53 10.28
N LEU A 168 -2.93 8.31 11.18
CA LEU A 168 -1.81 9.24 11.39
C LEU A 168 -0.95 9.35 10.14
N ALA A 169 -0.56 8.22 9.55
CA ALA A 169 0.26 8.17 8.33
C ALA A 169 -0.44 8.87 7.15
N ASP A 170 -1.74 8.62 6.96
CA ASP A 170 -2.56 9.27 5.92
C ASP A 170 -2.64 10.78 6.15
N GLY A 171 -2.81 11.22 7.41
CA GLY A 171 -2.87 12.64 7.75
C GLY A 171 -1.58 13.39 7.40
N VAL A 172 -0.42 12.81 7.73
CA VAL A 172 0.89 13.37 7.38
C VAL A 172 1.08 13.38 5.87
N THR A 173 0.76 12.28 5.20
CA THR A 173 0.90 12.12 3.75
C THR A 173 0.07 13.13 2.99
N LEU A 174 -1.20 13.30 3.38
CA LEU A 174 -2.10 14.24 2.75
C LEU A 174 -1.57 15.67 2.82
N ARG A 175 -1.08 16.12 3.98
CA ARG A 175 -0.50 17.46 4.14
C ARG A 175 0.74 17.67 3.30
N ARG A 176 1.64 16.68 3.26
CA ARG A 176 2.84 16.73 2.42
C ARG A 176 2.48 16.88 0.93
N LEU A 177 1.40 16.25 0.47
CA LEU A 177 0.95 16.33 -0.92
C LEU A 177 0.16 17.61 -1.23
N SER A 178 -0.69 18.08 -0.30
CA SER A 178 -1.57 19.22 -0.52
C SER A 178 -0.92 20.57 -0.23
N GLU A 179 0.07 20.61 0.67
CA GLU A 179 0.72 21.83 1.17
C GLU A 179 2.24 21.64 1.18
N PRO A 180 2.90 21.61 0.01
CA PRO A 180 4.33 21.28 -0.09
C PRO A 180 5.26 22.32 0.56
N GLU A 181 4.75 23.53 0.82
CA GLU A 181 5.50 24.60 1.51
C GLU A 181 5.34 24.55 3.04
N LEU A 182 4.42 23.73 3.56
CA LEU A 182 4.19 23.58 4.99
C LEU A 182 5.37 22.82 5.62
N ASP A 183 5.93 23.38 6.69
CA ASP A 183 6.84 22.64 7.56
C ASP A 183 6.06 21.57 8.35
N ILE A 184 6.12 20.33 7.86
CA ILE A 184 5.47 19.18 8.48
C ILE A 184 6.32 18.51 9.58
N GLY A 185 7.53 19.00 9.85
CA GLY A 185 8.41 18.45 10.88
C GLY A 185 7.73 18.33 12.25
N PRO A 186 7.12 19.41 12.78
CA PRO A 186 6.40 19.35 14.05
C PRO A 186 5.22 18.36 14.04
N LEU A 187 4.54 18.19 12.90
CA LEU A 187 3.45 17.23 12.77
C LEU A 187 3.96 15.79 12.82
N ILE A 188 5.08 15.50 12.15
CA ILE A 188 5.73 14.18 12.17
C ILE A 188 6.17 13.84 13.59
N GLU A 189 6.81 14.77 14.31
CA GLU A 189 7.20 14.56 15.71
C GLU A 189 6.01 14.22 16.61
N GLN A 190 4.89 14.94 16.46
CA GLN A 190 3.68 14.64 17.22
C GLN A 190 3.04 13.31 16.81
N ALA A 191 3.06 12.96 15.52
CA ALA A 191 2.56 11.67 15.04
C ALA A 191 3.37 10.50 15.61
N ILE A 192 4.70 10.62 15.67
CA ILE A 192 5.59 9.63 16.31
C ILE A 192 5.28 9.52 17.81
N GLY A 193 5.12 10.64 18.51
CA GLY A 193 4.75 10.64 19.92
C GLY A 193 3.39 9.98 20.19
N ALA A 194 2.40 10.22 19.32
CA ALA A 194 1.09 9.60 19.40
C ALA A 194 1.14 8.10 19.09
N ALA A 195 1.91 7.68 18.08
CA ALA A 195 2.15 6.28 17.76
C ALA A 195 2.80 5.55 18.94
N ARG A 196 3.86 6.13 19.53
CA ARG A 196 4.51 5.60 20.74
C ARG A 196 3.52 5.38 21.88
N ALA A 197 2.66 6.37 22.16
CA ALA A 197 1.68 6.27 23.23
C ALA A 197 0.62 5.18 23.02
N VAL A 198 0.39 4.72 21.79
CA VAL A 198 -0.49 3.59 21.47
C VAL A 198 0.22 2.25 21.64
N LEU A 199 1.55 2.22 21.41
CA LEU A 199 2.39 1.03 21.55
C LEU A 199 2.75 0.70 23.02
N SER A 200 2.71 1.71 23.91
CA SER A 200 3.07 1.65 25.34
C SER A 200 1.91 1.77 26.31
#